data_AF-A0A943QZN4-F1
#
_entry.id   AF-A0A943QZN4-F1
#
_cell.length_a   1.000
_cell.length_b   1.000
_cell.length_c   1.000
_cell.angle_alpha   90.00
_cell.angle_beta   90.00
_cell.angle_gamma   90.00
#
_symmetry.space_group_name_H-M   'P 1'
#
loop_
_entity.id
_entity.type
_entity.pdbx_description
1 polymer ?
#
loop_
_entity_poly.entity_id
_entity_poly.type
_entity_poly.pdbx_seq_one_letter_code
_entity_poly.pdbx_strand_id
1 'polypeptide(L)'
;MKGLLSIALLCAALPLFAQHPADPGCIGAGKEPPRSRIVAYPTPSEARAALEGKSKYLQPLDSWETAATDEGTLFTAEFIYPFAWLNRQILLHVGSAPSSYTVSVNGKTVGYTQNGSTPTEFNLTKYASEGKNKIAILVHDRPASAVLESWPRTQTPALVDTYVQSQPTIRIRDVETRTSIVEGRINAEIVVAVRTEALNPKSARIQFDLLTPAGESAATGHKDIALDMRREDTLRFIATIPAEMLWSAEKPTLYTLLLSTRTEGRITENIALKVGFRTVDALPDGRLFINGKHVELRPVDLPASLDEESLWTLKMQGYNTLRLPAGPVSPDVFALCDQAGCYVVRQTPINSSASGTSIRRDGNPSNDPQWGPAYIARAEESYHTAKLHPSVIAFSMPL
;
A
#
# COMPACT_ATOMS: atom_id res chain seq x y z
N MET A 1 14.08 27.11 22.46
CA MET A 1 12.67 26.68 22.55
C MET A 1 12.52 25.50 21.59
N LYS A 2 12.87 24.28 22.00
CA LYS A 2 12.01 23.26 22.63
C LYS A 2 10.73 22.97 21.83
N GLY A 3 10.69 21.77 21.25
CA GLY A 3 9.46 21.00 21.09
C GLY A 3 9.04 20.71 19.65
N LEU A 4 9.50 19.60 19.09
CA LEU A 4 8.67 18.78 18.21
C LEU A 4 9.01 17.31 18.51
N LEU A 5 8.08 16.68 19.22
CA LEU A 5 8.14 15.29 19.66
C LEU A 5 8.34 14.37 18.46
N SER A 6 9.42 13.61 18.48
CA SER A 6 9.47 12.31 17.85
C SER A 6 8.49 11.39 18.57
N ILE A 7 7.33 11.12 17.97
CA ILE A 7 6.49 9.99 18.37
C ILE A 7 7.17 8.74 17.80
N ALA A 8 8.13 8.21 18.56
CA ALA A 8 8.56 6.84 18.39
C ALA A 8 7.45 5.97 18.99
N LEU A 9 6.69 5.26 18.15
CA LEU A 9 5.79 4.21 18.60
C LEU A 9 6.63 3.17 19.35
N LEU A 10 6.53 3.18 20.66
CA LEU A 10 7.05 2.13 21.53
C LEU A 10 6.07 0.95 21.44
N CYS A 11 6.13 0.16 20.36
CA CYS A 11 5.49 -1.14 20.35
C CYS A 11 6.24 -2.02 21.36
N ALA A 12 5.64 -2.21 22.53
CA ALA A 12 6.07 -3.23 23.47
C ALA A 12 6.12 -4.58 22.74
N ALA A 13 7.31 -5.17 22.69
CA ALA A 13 7.51 -6.53 22.20
C ALA A 13 6.88 -7.51 23.21
N LEU A 14 5.56 -7.70 23.11
CA LEU A 14 4.94 -8.90 23.66
C LEU A 14 5.48 -10.10 22.87
N PRO A 15 5.82 -11.23 23.53
CA PRO A 15 6.20 -12.42 22.81
C PRO A 15 5.07 -12.82 21.85
N LEU A 16 5.41 -13.17 20.61
CA LEU A 16 4.48 -13.64 19.56
C LEU A 16 3.52 -14.75 20.03
N PHE A 17 3.79 -15.39 21.16
CA PHE A 17 3.09 -16.55 21.71
C PHE A 17 1.78 -16.25 22.45
N ALA A 18 1.40 -14.99 22.68
CA ALA A 18 0.20 -14.64 23.46
C ALA A 18 -0.86 -13.86 22.67
N GLN A 19 -0.79 -13.86 21.34
CA GLN A 19 -1.72 -13.11 20.48
C GLN A 19 -2.71 -14.05 19.82
N HIS A 20 -3.91 -14.13 20.39
CA HIS A 20 -4.98 -14.98 19.86
C HIS A 20 -5.77 -14.20 18.80
N PRO A 21 -6.11 -14.78 17.64
CA PRO A 21 -7.00 -14.19 16.63
C PRO A 21 -8.41 -13.80 17.14
N ALA A 22 -8.75 -14.20 18.38
CA ALA A 22 -10.00 -13.93 19.06
C ALA A 22 -9.90 -12.73 20.02
N ASP A 23 -8.73 -12.11 20.18
CA ASP A 23 -8.52 -10.90 20.95
C ASP A 23 -8.72 -9.64 20.08
N PRO A 24 -9.72 -8.78 20.37
CA PRO A 24 -9.91 -7.49 19.69
C PRO A 24 -8.67 -6.59 19.67
N GLY A 25 -7.85 -6.65 20.73
CA GLY A 25 -6.63 -5.84 20.87
C GLY A 25 -5.46 -6.33 20.02
N CYS A 26 -5.54 -7.54 19.48
CA CYS A 26 -4.53 -8.07 18.58
C CYS A 26 -4.75 -7.56 17.15
N ILE A 27 -4.14 -6.43 16.82
CA ILE A 27 -4.27 -5.82 15.48
C ILE A 27 -3.35 -6.49 14.44
N GLY A 28 -2.18 -6.94 14.89
CA GLY A 28 -1.22 -7.63 14.06
C GLY A 28 0.15 -7.78 14.74
N ALA A 29 0.96 -8.71 14.23
CA ALA A 29 2.34 -8.93 14.66
C ALA A 29 3.21 -9.37 13.47
N GLY A 30 4.49 -9.03 13.53
CA GLY A 30 5.46 -9.39 12.49
C GLY A 30 5.25 -8.68 11.14
N LYS A 31 4.31 -7.73 11.08
CA LYS A 31 4.00 -6.92 9.89
C LYS A 31 5.13 -5.93 9.62
N GLU A 32 5.47 -5.75 8.36
CA GLU A 32 6.18 -4.54 7.93
C GLU A 32 5.23 -3.33 7.98
N PRO A 33 5.76 -2.11 8.23
CA PRO A 33 4.94 -0.90 8.18
C PRO A 33 4.21 -0.76 6.83
N PRO A 34 2.93 -0.34 6.82
CA PRO A 34 2.19 -0.11 5.58
C PRO A 34 2.95 0.82 4.62
N ARG A 35 2.88 0.51 3.34
CA ARG A 35 3.55 1.26 2.28
C ARG A 35 2.80 1.14 0.97
N SER A 36 3.12 2.01 0.02
CA SER A 36 2.62 1.84 -1.34
C SER A 36 3.30 0.64 -2.04
N ARG A 37 2.63 0.07 -3.05
CA ARG A 37 3.17 -1.06 -3.81
C ARG A 37 4.51 -0.70 -4.44
N ILE A 38 5.55 -1.44 -4.08
CA ILE A 38 6.91 -1.26 -4.58
C ILE A 38 7.45 -2.61 -5.00
N VAL A 39 7.87 -2.69 -6.26
CA VAL A 39 8.55 -3.86 -6.84
C VAL A 39 9.93 -3.42 -7.31
N ALA A 40 10.95 -4.16 -6.89
CA ALA A 40 12.33 -3.91 -7.29
C ALA A 40 12.66 -4.62 -8.61
N TYR A 41 13.44 -3.95 -9.47
CA TYR A 41 13.88 -4.47 -10.76
C TYR A 41 15.41 -4.37 -10.92
N PRO A 42 16.02 -5.24 -11.74
CA PRO A 42 17.46 -5.24 -12.00
C PRO A 42 17.94 -4.02 -12.77
N THR A 43 17.15 -3.54 -13.73
CA THR A 43 17.49 -2.40 -14.59
C THR A 43 16.38 -1.35 -14.64
N PRO A 44 16.70 -0.07 -14.95
CA PRO A 44 15.69 0.96 -15.17
C PRO A 44 14.73 0.62 -16.32
N SER A 45 15.23 0.01 -17.39
CA SER A 45 14.43 -0.38 -18.56
C SER A 45 13.39 -1.45 -18.20
N GLU A 46 13.78 -2.47 -17.44
CA GLU A 46 12.85 -3.47 -16.93
C GLU A 46 11.84 -2.84 -15.97
N ALA A 47 12.28 -1.96 -15.06
CA ALA A 47 11.37 -1.26 -14.15
C ALA A 47 10.30 -0.48 -14.94
N ARG A 48 10.72 0.27 -15.96
CA ARG A 48 9.83 1.06 -16.81
C ARG A 48 8.88 0.20 -17.64
N ALA A 49 9.36 -0.92 -18.18
CA ALA A 49 8.55 -1.82 -19.00
C ALA A 49 7.55 -2.64 -18.17
N ALA A 50 7.96 -3.04 -16.96
CA ALA A 50 7.21 -3.94 -16.10
C ALA A 50 6.38 -3.21 -15.06
N LEU A 51 5.82 -2.04 -15.40
CA LEU A 51 4.70 -1.45 -14.66
C LEU A 51 3.57 -2.49 -14.39
N GLU A 52 3.61 -3.64 -15.07
CA GLU A 52 2.87 -4.87 -14.82
C GLU A 52 3.78 -6.15 -14.77
N GLY A 53 4.52 -6.34 -13.67
CA GLY A 53 4.54 -7.66 -12.98
C GLY A 53 5.71 -8.66 -13.17
N LYS A 54 6.62 -8.52 -14.15
CA LYS A 54 7.73 -9.50 -14.30
C LYS A 54 9.06 -8.96 -13.79
N SER A 55 9.46 -9.36 -12.58
CA SER A 55 10.79 -9.09 -12.02
C SER A 55 11.47 -10.38 -11.58
N LYS A 56 12.78 -10.53 -11.82
CA LYS A 56 13.57 -11.63 -11.23
C LYS A 56 13.69 -11.56 -9.70
N TYR A 57 13.27 -10.44 -9.12
CA TYR A 57 13.20 -10.23 -7.67
C TYR A 57 11.79 -10.46 -7.12
N LEU A 58 10.86 -10.98 -7.91
CA LEU A 58 9.50 -11.27 -7.49
C LEU A 58 9.09 -12.65 -7.98
N GLN A 59 8.47 -13.44 -7.11
CA GLN A 59 7.86 -14.72 -7.43
C GLN A 59 6.38 -14.69 -7.01
N PRO A 60 5.45 -14.72 -7.97
CA PRO A 60 4.02 -14.86 -7.68
C PRO A 60 3.71 -16.18 -6.98
N LEU A 61 2.73 -16.17 -6.09
CA LEU A 61 2.18 -17.35 -5.42
C LEU A 61 0.76 -17.59 -5.94
N ASP A 62 0.67 -18.16 -7.13
CA ASP A 62 -0.61 -18.30 -7.85
C ASP A 62 -1.23 -19.70 -7.71
N SER A 63 -0.52 -20.63 -7.08
CA SER A 63 -0.94 -22.02 -6.90
C SER A 63 -0.90 -22.40 -5.43
N TRP A 64 -2.09 -22.59 -4.85
CA TRP A 64 -2.27 -22.92 -3.44
C TRP A 64 -2.97 -24.26 -3.30
N GLU A 65 -2.43 -25.11 -2.44
CA GLU A 65 -3.16 -26.23 -1.86
C GLU A 65 -4.00 -25.71 -0.70
N THR A 66 -5.26 -26.12 -0.61
CA THR A 66 -6.18 -25.68 0.44
C THR A 66 -6.64 -26.85 1.29
N ALA A 67 -6.71 -26.62 2.61
CA ALA A 67 -7.24 -27.57 3.57
C ALA A 67 -8.11 -26.85 4.60
N ALA A 68 -9.28 -27.42 4.90
CA ALA A 68 -10.11 -26.95 6.01
C ALA A 68 -9.50 -27.39 7.35
N THR A 69 -9.56 -26.51 8.34
CA THR A 69 -9.11 -26.74 9.72
C THR A 69 -10.17 -26.24 10.70
N ASP A 70 -10.04 -26.56 11.98
CA ASP A 70 -10.98 -26.08 13.00
C ASP A 70 -10.94 -24.55 13.19
N GLU A 71 -9.82 -23.92 12.84
CA GLU A 71 -9.59 -22.46 12.99
C GLU A 71 -9.97 -21.67 11.72
N GLY A 72 -9.97 -22.34 10.56
CA GLY A 72 -10.34 -21.76 9.27
C GLY A 72 -9.72 -22.49 8.08
N THR A 73 -9.44 -21.76 7.00
CA THR A 73 -8.89 -22.35 5.77
C THR A 73 -7.37 -22.14 5.69
N LEU A 74 -6.62 -23.24 5.60
CA LEU A 74 -5.18 -23.24 5.42
C LEU A 74 -4.82 -23.26 3.93
N PHE A 75 -4.05 -22.27 3.49
CA PHE A 75 -3.45 -22.18 2.17
C PHE A 75 -1.97 -22.53 2.27
N THR A 76 -1.49 -23.50 1.49
CA THR A 76 -0.06 -23.83 1.43
C THR A 76 0.47 -23.76 0.02
N ALA A 77 1.66 -23.19 -0.12
CA ALA A 77 2.39 -23.11 -1.39
C ALA A 77 3.89 -23.29 -1.16
N GLU A 78 4.63 -23.45 -2.25
CA GLU A 78 6.08 -23.44 -2.26
C GLU A 78 6.61 -22.21 -3.00
N PHE A 79 7.73 -21.68 -2.54
CA PHE A 79 8.49 -20.68 -3.28
C PHE A 79 9.97 -21.04 -3.30
N ILE A 80 10.67 -20.54 -4.31
CA ILE A 80 12.11 -20.75 -4.47
C ILE A 80 12.81 -19.46 -4.05
N TYR A 81 13.72 -19.57 -3.11
CA TYR A 81 14.71 -18.55 -2.83
C TYR A 81 15.93 -18.85 -3.73
N PRO A 82 16.13 -18.15 -4.87
CA PRO A 82 17.31 -18.34 -5.72
C PRO A 82 18.56 -17.69 -5.10
N PHE A 83 19.75 -18.17 -5.48
CA PHE A 83 21.03 -17.57 -5.07
C PHE A 83 21.11 -16.05 -5.27
N ALA A 84 20.46 -15.52 -6.32
CA ALA A 84 20.39 -14.08 -6.59
C ALA A 84 19.73 -13.24 -5.48
N TRP A 85 18.99 -13.88 -4.58
CA TRP A 85 18.34 -13.25 -3.43
C TRP A 85 19.21 -13.28 -2.16
N LEU A 86 20.39 -13.91 -2.22
CA LEU A 86 21.29 -14.02 -1.07
C LEU A 86 21.70 -12.63 -0.57
N ASN A 87 21.72 -12.45 0.76
CA ASN A 87 22.01 -11.18 1.43
C ASN A 87 21.03 -10.03 1.10
N ARG A 88 19.83 -10.38 0.63
CA ARG A 88 18.71 -9.46 0.41
C ARG A 88 17.59 -9.76 1.40
N GLN A 89 16.63 -8.84 1.48
CA GLN A 89 15.46 -8.94 2.33
C GLN A 89 14.37 -9.65 1.57
N ILE A 90 13.81 -10.71 2.15
CA ILE A 90 12.75 -11.52 1.57
C ILE A 90 11.44 -11.07 2.20
N LEU A 91 10.50 -10.59 1.40
CA LEU A 91 9.24 -10.01 1.86
C LEU A 91 8.08 -10.76 1.23
N LEU A 92 7.12 -11.20 2.03
CA LEU A 92 5.81 -11.62 1.54
C LEU A 92 4.94 -10.39 1.37
N HIS A 93 4.22 -10.33 0.26
CA HIS A 93 3.12 -9.40 0.05
C HIS A 93 1.83 -10.21 -0.13
N VAL A 94 0.79 -9.86 0.63
CA VAL A 94 -0.56 -10.39 0.47
C VAL A 94 -1.47 -9.20 0.17
N GLY A 95 -1.95 -9.07 -1.07
CA GLY A 95 -2.75 -7.92 -1.50
C GLY A 95 -4.12 -7.86 -0.82
N SER A 96 -4.83 -8.99 -0.76
CA SER A 96 -5.96 -9.15 0.16
C SER A 96 -6.23 -10.61 0.52
N ALA A 97 -6.91 -10.79 1.64
CA ALA A 97 -7.44 -12.06 2.12
C ALA A 97 -8.89 -11.86 2.61
N PRO A 98 -9.72 -12.92 2.65
CA PRO A 98 -11.15 -12.82 3.00
C PRO A 98 -11.44 -12.44 4.47
N SER A 99 -10.43 -12.51 5.33
CA SER A 99 -10.53 -12.39 6.78
C SER A 99 -9.13 -12.10 7.36
N SER A 100 -9.02 -12.00 8.69
CA SER A 100 -7.72 -12.03 9.36
C SER A 100 -6.96 -13.33 9.06
N TYR A 101 -5.63 -13.28 9.11
CA TYR A 101 -4.83 -14.47 8.80
C TYR A 101 -3.48 -14.49 9.51
N THR A 102 -2.95 -15.70 9.66
CA THR A 102 -1.61 -15.99 10.22
C THR A 102 -0.70 -16.51 9.13
N VAL A 103 0.53 -16.02 9.08
CA VAL A 103 1.58 -16.44 8.13
C VAL A 103 2.62 -17.28 8.83
N SER A 104 3.00 -18.40 8.23
CA SER A 104 4.12 -19.23 8.65
C SER A 104 4.98 -19.67 7.46
N VAL A 105 6.28 -19.82 7.71
CA VAL A 105 7.26 -20.28 6.72
C VAL A 105 8.10 -21.38 7.34
N ASN A 106 8.24 -22.51 6.64
CA ASN A 106 8.99 -23.69 7.09
C ASN A 106 8.60 -24.13 8.51
N GLY A 107 7.30 -24.09 8.83
CA GLY A 107 6.72 -24.49 10.11
C GLY A 107 6.88 -23.46 11.25
N LYS A 108 7.45 -22.27 10.99
CA LYS A 108 7.61 -21.22 11.99
C LYS A 108 6.65 -20.05 11.71
N THR A 109 5.92 -19.60 12.73
CA THR A 109 5.04 -18.43 12.62
C THR A 109 5.87 -17.16 12.39
N VAL A 110 5.51 -16.44 11.34
CA VAL A 110 6.12 -15.16 10.95
C VAL A 110 5.33 -14.00 11.53
N GLY A 111 4.00 -14.04 11.42
CA GLY A 111 3.15 -12.93 11.85
C GLY A 111 1.66 -13.18 11.66
N TYR A 112 0.88 -12.16 12.02
CA TYR A 112 -0.57 -12.13 11.99
C TYR A 112 -1.06 -10.74 11.57
N THR A 113 -2.20 -10.66 10.88
CA THR A 113 -2.92 -9.41 10.65
C THR A 113 -4.41 -9.61 10.88
N GLN A 114 -5.03 -8.64 11.55
CA GLN A 114 -6.45 -8.62 11.83
C GLN A 114 -7.29 -8.17 10.63
N ASN A 115 -6.70 -7.39 9.71
CA ASN A 115 -7.35 -6.85 8.52
C ASN A 115 -6.87 -7.58 7.26
N GLY A 116 -7.79 -8.25 6.56
CA GLY A 116 -7.54 -8.91 5.28
C GLY A 116 -7.80 -8.02 4.05
N SER A 117 -8.43 -6.86 4.21
CA SER A 117 -8.94 -6.05 3.09
C SER A 117 -7.95 -5.06 2.49
N THR A 118 -6.74 -4.98 3.02
CA THR A 118 -5.66 -4.13 2.53
C THR A 118 -4.35 -4.89 2.43
N PRO A 119 -3.46 -4.51 1.50
CA PRO A 119 -2.17 -5.13 1.36
C PRO A 119 -1.39 -5.15 2.67
N THR A 120 -0.84 -6.31 3.02
CA THR A 120 0.02 -6.47 4.19
C THR A 120 1.29 -7.19 3.80
N GLU A 121 2.41 -6.77 4.38
CA GLU A 121 3.71 -7.38 4.14
C GLU A 121 4.35 -7.96 5.40
N PHE A 122 5.12 -9.02 5.22
CA PHE A 122 5.87 -9.69 6.29
C PHE A 122 7.31 -9.94 5.87
N ASN A 123 8.27 -9.66 6.75
CA ASN A 123 9.67 -9.94 6.47
C ASN A 123 10.02 -11.40 6.78
N LEU A 124 10.22 -12.19 5.73
CA LEU A 124 10.52 -13.63 5.78
C LEU A 124 12.01 -13.93 5.96
N THR A 125 12.90 -12.93 5.97
CA THR A 125 14.36 -13.13 5.87
C THR A 125 14.93 -14.06 6.93
N LYS A 126 14.36 -14.09 8.15
CA LYS A 126 14.80 -14.97 9.24
C LYS A 126 14.21 -16.39 9.20
N TYR A 127 13.23 -16.61 8.33
CA TYR A 127 12.42 -17.83 8.28
C TYR A 127 12.63 -18.63 6.99
N ALA A 128 13.09 -17.96 5.92
CA ALA A 128 13.40 -18.55 4.64
C ALA A 128 14.91 -18.84 4.48
N SER A 129 15.24 -19.87 3.71
CA SER A 129 16.61 -20.23 3.33
C SER A 129 16.72 -20.38 1.81
N GLU A 130 17.94 -20.36 1.26
CA GLU A 130 18.15 -20.64 -0.16
C GLU A 130 17.53 -22.00 -0.57
N GLY A 131 16.94 -22.05 -1.76
CA GLY A 131 16.26 -23.23 -2.29
C GLY A 131 14.75 -23.23 -2.03
N LYS A 132 14.18 -24.42 -1.84
CA LYS A 132 12.73 -24.60 -1.65
C LYS A 132 12.31 -24.20 -0.25
N ASN A 133 11.24 -23.42 -0.15
CA ASN A 133 10.61 -23.02 1.11
C ASN A 133 9.11 -23.30 1.04
N LYS A 134 8.54 -23.76 2.14
CA LYS A 134 7.09 -23.91 2.28
C LYS A 134 6.51 -22.70 2.99
N ILE A 135 5.49 -22.10 2.41
CA ILE A 135 4.70 -21.04 3.02
C ILE A 135 3.29 -21.55 3.31
N ALA A 136 2.74 -21.12 4.45
CA ALA A 136 1.41 -21.46 4.91
C ALA A 136 0.72 -20.22 5.44
N ILE A 137 -0.49 -19.93 4.94
CA ILE A 137 -1.35 -18.83 5.34
C ILE A 137 -2.66 -19.42 5.85
N LEU A 138 -2.92 -19.28 7.15
CA LEU A 138 -4.18 -19.70 7.76
C LEU A 138 -5.13 -18.51 7.81
N VAL A 139 -6.20 -18.56 7.02
CA VAL A 139 -7.27 -17.56 7.02
C VAL A 139 -8.33 -17.98 8.03
N HIS A 140 -8.58 -17.15 9.03
CA HIS A 140 -9.45 -17.47 10.17
C HIS A 140 -10.93 -17.29 9.82
N ASP A 141 -11.77 -18.26 10.15
CA ASP A 141 -13.20 -18.19 9.83
C ASP A 141 -13.95 -17.23 10.78
N ARG A 142 -13.57 -17.23 12.07
CA ARG A 142 -14.23 -16.47 13.14
C ARG A 142 -13.24 -15.58 13.90
N PRO A 143 -12.65 -14.57 13.24
CA PRO A 143 -11.76 -13.65 13.93
C PRO A 143 -12.54 -12.69 14.83
N ALA A 144 -11.87 -12.11 15.82
CA ALA A 144 -12.45 -11.05 16.64
C ALA A 144 -13.00 -9.90 15.77
N SER A 145 -12.26 -9.52 14.73
CA SER A 145 -12.59 -8.41 13.84
C SER A 145 -13.82 -8.61 12.96
N ALA A 146 -14.46 -9.78 12.97
CA ALA A 146 -15.65 -10.02 12.16
C ALA A 146 -16.77 -9.00 12.41
N VAL A 147 -16.85 -8.44 13.63
CA VAL A 147 -17.80 -7.37 14.00
C VAL A 147 -17.57 -6.05 13.24
N LEU A 148 -16.38 -5.86 12.66
CA LEU A 148 -16.01 -4.69 11.84
C LEU A 148 -16.15 -4.94 10.34
N GLU A 149 -16.61 -6.13 9.92
CA GLU A 149 -16.51 -6.59 8.53
C GLU A 149 -17.86 -7.07 7.97
N SER A 150 -18.90 -6.24 8.12
CA SER A 150 -20.29 -6.56 7.73
C SER A 150 -20.56 -6.43 6.22
N TRP A 151 -19.63 -6.87 5.36
CA TRP A 151 -19.84 -7.00 3.91
C TRP A 151 -20.00 -8.47 3.52
N PRO A 152 -20.61 -8.77 2.36
CA PRO A 152 -20.71 -10.13 1.87
C PRO A 152 -19.32 -10.77 1.73
N ARG A 153 -19.12 -11.93 2.34
CA ARG A 153 -17.91 -12.74 2.12
C ARG A 153 -18.05 -13.53 0.83
N THR A 154 -16.97 -13.62 0.06
CA THR A 154 -16.92 -14.52 -1.09
C THR A 154 -17.00 -15.96 -0.62
N GLN A 155 -17.76 -16.81 -1.33
CA GLN A 155 -17.91 -18.22 -0.96
C GLN A 155 -16.59 -18.99 -1.07
N THR A 156 -15.70 -18.55 -1.96
CA THR A 156 -14.35 -19.10 -2.08
C THR A 156 -13.38 -18.15 -1.39
N PRO A 157 -12.72 -18.56 -0.29
CA PRO A 157 -11.63 -17.78 0.26
C PRO A 157 -10.49 -17.78 -0.76
N ALA A 158 -10.11 -16.61 -1.25
CA ALA A 158 -9.02 -16.46 -2.19
C ALA A 158 -8.03 -15.44 -1.65
N LEU A 159 -6.75 -15.78 -1.71
CA LEU A 159 -5.66 -14.83 -1.54
C LEU A 159 -5.46 -14.12 -2.87
N VAL A 160 -5.41 -12.79 -2.85
CA VAL A 160 -5.31 -11.96 -4.07
C VAL A 160 -3.97 -11.24 -4.10
N ASP A 161 -3.36 -11.15 -5.29
CA ASP A 161 -2.09 -10.46 -5.56
C ASP A 161 -1.02 -10.84 -4.53
N THR A 162 -0.80 -12.16 -4.35
CA THR A 162 0.12 -12.67 -3.33
C THR A 162 1.43 -13.11 -3.95
N TYR A 163 2.55 -12.60 -3.45
CA TYR A 163 3.88 -12.89 -3.99
C TYR A 163 4.97 -12.75 -2.94
N VAL A 164 6.11 -13.41 -3.18
CA VAL A 164 7.34 -13.18 -2.44
C VAL A 164 8.25 -12.31 -3.27
N GLN A 165 8.85 -11.30 -2.68
CA GLN A 165 9.81 -10.43 -3.34
C GLN A 165 11.11 -10.26 -2.56
N SER A 166 12.15 -9.84 -3.27
CA SER A 166 13.49 -9.60 -2.75
C SER A 166 13.92 -8.15 -2.95
N GLN A 167 14.14 -7.41 -1.87
CA GLN A 167 14.71 -6.06 -1.90
C GLN A 167 16.13 -6.05 -1.33
N PRO A 168 17.05 -5.18 -1.79
CA PRO A 168 18.38 -5.09 -1.20
C PRO A 168 18.34 -4.76 0.30
N THR A 169 19.45 -4.99 0.99
CA THR A 169 19.56 -4.69 2.43
C THR A 169 19.35 -3.21 2.74
N ILE A 170 19.82 -2.30 1.88
CA ILE A 170 19.41 -0.90 1.87
C ILE A 170 18.40 -0.73 0.73
N ARG A 171 17.14 -0.48 1.08
CA ARG A 171 16.01 -0.46 0.14
C ARG A 171 15.22 0.83 0.26
N ILE A 172 14.60 1.22 -0.85
CA ILE A 172 13.49 2.16 -0.80
C ILE A 172 12.31 1.41 -0.16
N ARG A 173 11.96 1.86 1.05
CA ARG A 173 10.88 1.28 1.84
C ARG A 173 9.55 1.79 1.33
N ASP A 174 9.40 3.08 1.05
CA ASP A 174 8.14 3.69 0.66
C ASP A 174 8.35 5.00 -0.09
N VAL A 175 7.32 5.43 -0.83
CA VAL A 175 7.32 6.67 -1.61
C VAL A 175 6.01 7.41 -1.34
N GLU A 176 6.10 8.73 -1.25
CA GLU A 176 4.94 9.63 -1.18
C GLU A 176 5.19 10.79 -2.15
N THR A 177 4.12 11.30 -2.75
CA THR A 177 4.19 12.52 -3.57
C THR A 177 3.30 13.60 -2.96
N ARG A 178 3.78 14.84 -3.00
CA ARG A 178 3.02 16.03 -2.58
C ARG A 178 3.09 17.08 -3.66
N THR A 179 2.00 17.80 -3.82
CA THR A 179 1.92 18.92 -4.77
C THR A 179 1.60 20.18 -3.98
N SER A 180 2.34 21.25 -4.24
CA SER A 180 2.05 22.56 -3.66
C SER A 180 2.14 23.63 -4.74
N ILE A 181 1.34 24.68 -4.59
CA ILE A 181 1.34 25.85 -5.47
C ILE A 181 1.74 27.05 -4.62
N VAL A 182 2.93 27.58 -4.84
CA VAL A 182 3.49 28.71 -4.09
C VAL A 182 3.80 29.82 -5.08
N GLU A 183 3.12 30.97 -4.95
CA GLU A 183 3.31 32.13 -5.84
C GLU A 183 3.17 31.77 -7.34
N GLY A 184 2.24 30.87 -7.67
CA GLY A 184 2.01 30.39 -9.04
C GLY A 184 3.01 29.34 -9.53
N ARG A 185 4.06 29.03 -8.76
CA ARG A 185 4.98 27.92 -9.04
C ARG A 185 4.42 26.62 -8.47
N ILE A 186 4.35 25.58 -9.30
CA ILE A 186 3.90 24.26 -8.88
C ILE A 186 5.12 23.41 -8.55
N ASN A 187 5.21 23.00 -7.29
CA ASN A 187 6.25 22.12 -6.78
C ASN A 187 5.69 20.71 -6.61
N ALA A 188 6.26 19.77 -7.34
CA ALA A 188 6.11 18.34 -7.19
C ALA A 188 7.20 17.85 -6.21
N GLU A 189 6.80 17.55 -4.98
CA GLU A 189 7.69 16.97 -3.98
C GLU A 189 7.59 15.43 -4.03
N ILE A 190 8.73 14.77 -4.13
CA ILE A 190 8.87 13.31 -4.07
C ILE A 190 9.59 12.99 -2.76
N VAL A 191 8.88 12.32 -1.86
CA VAL A 191 9.38 11.91 -0.55
C VAL A 191 9.71 10.42 -0.61
N VAL A 192 10.96 10.06 -0.37
CA VAL A 192 11.46 8.68 -0.47
C VAL A 192 11.97 8.24 0.90
N ALA A 193 11.33 7.23 1.48
CA ALA A 193 11.80 6.62 2.71
C ALA A 193 12.75 5.47 2.39
N VAL A 194 13.95 5.52 2.97
CA VAL A 194 15.01 4.53 2.75
C VAL A 194 15.30 3.83 4.06
N ARG A 195 15.24 2.50 4.05
CA ARG A 195 15.49 1.66 5.22
C ARG A 195 16.66 0.72 4.97
N THR A 196 17.48 0.54 5.99
CA THR A 196 18.54 -0.47 6.01
C THR A 196 18.23 -1.56 7.02
N GLU A 197 18.59 -2.81 6.68
CA GLU A 197 18.66 -3.93 7.63
C GLU A 197 20.11 -4.31 7.98
N ALA A 198 21.07 -3.51 7.54
CA ALA A 198 22.49 -3.73 7.82
C ALA A 198 22.78 -3.59 9.33
N LEU A 199 23.76 -4.38 9.79
CA LEU A 199 24.25 -4.38 11.18
C LEU A 199 25.35 -3.36 11.44
N ASN A 200 25.68 -2.55 10.44
CA ASN A 200 26.69 -1.51 10.51
C ASN A 200 26.24 -0.31 9.66
N PRO A 201 26.76 0.90 9.94
CA PRO A 201 26.45 2.07 9.13
C PRO A 201 26.80 1.86 7.66
N LYS A 202 25.91 2.30 6.78
CA LYS A 202 26.08 2.20 5.33
C LYS A 202 25.59 3.48 4.65
N SER A 203 26.18 3.77 3.49
CA SER A 203 25.76 4.87 2.63
C SER A 203 25.15 4.35 1.34
N ALA A 204 24.17 5.10 0.84
CA ALA A 204 23.54 4.88 -0.44
C ALA A 204 23.34 6.20 -1.19
N ARG A 205 23.28 6.13 -2.51
CA ARG A 205 22.82 7.22 -3.36
C ARG A 205 21.46 6.84 -3.92
N ILE A 206 20.46 7.69 -3.71
CA ILE A 206 19.16 7.56 -4.35
C ILE A 206 19.10 8.56 -5.49
N GLN A 207 18.90 8.06 -6.70
CA GLN A 207 18.63 8.85 -7.90
C GLN A 207 17.15 8.78 -8.22
N PHE A 208 16.56 9.88 -8.68
CA PHE A 208 15.24 9.90 -9.28
C PHE A 208 15.30 10.47 -10.69
N ASP A 209 14.48 9.91 -11.58
CA ASP A 209 14.19 10.44 -12.91
C ASP A 209 12.67 10.51 -13.06
N LEU A 210 12.14 11.72 -13.21
CA LEU A 210 10.72 11.97 -13.43
C LEU A 210 10.48 12.18 -14.92
N LEU A 211 9.72 11.28 -15.53
CA LEU A 211 9.48 11.28 -16.97
C LEU A 211 8.06 11.75 -17.29
N THR A 212 7.92 12.60 -18.31
CA THR A 212 6.62 13.02 -18.86
C THR A 212 5.87 11.83 -19.48
N PRO A 213 4.57 11.96 -19.80
CA PRO A 213 3.84 10.92 -20.56
C PRO A 213 4.50 10.58 -21.91
N ALA A 214 5.14 11.57 -22.56
CA ALA A 214 5.91 11.37 -23.79
C ALA A 214 7.23 10.60 -23.56
N GLY A 215 7.62 10.38 -22.31
CA GLY A 215 8.83 9.65 -21.93
C GLY A 215 10.09 10.52 -21.84
N GLU A 216 9.95 11.83 -21.94
CA GLU A 216 11.02 12.81 -21.81
C GLU A 216 11.31 13.11 -20.34
N SER A 217 12.55 13.51 -20.00
CA SER A 217 12.89 13.87 -18.63
C SER A 217 12.27 15.23 -18.26
N ALA A 218 11.35 15.23 -17.30
CA ALA A 218 10.82 16.44 -16.68
C ALA A 218 11.74 16.97 -15.57
N ALA A 219 12.33 16.06 -14.80
CA ALA A 219 13.31 16.37 -13.77
C ALA A 219 14.17 15.15 -13.46
N THR A 220 15.41 15.39 -13.03
CA THR A 220 16.33 14.35 -12.55
C THR A 220 17.15 14.90 -11.39
N GLY A 221 17.59 14.02 -10.51
CA GLY A 221 18.48 14.39 -9.42
C GLY A 221 18.87 13.21 -8.57
N HIS A 222 19.77 13.45 -7.62
CA HIS A 222 20.18 12.44 -6.67
C HIS A 222 20.51 13.06 -5.31
N LYS A 223 20.42 12.24 -4.27
CA LYS A 223 20.88 12.57 -2.92
C LYS A 223 21.60 11.37 -2.33
N ASP A 224 22.66 11.67 -1.59
CA ASP A 224 23.36 10.68 -0.78
C ASP A 224 22.71 10.62 0.60
N ILE A 225 22.64 9.42 1.16
CA ILE A 225 22.13 9.15 2.50
C ILE A 225 23.09 8.24 3.24
N ALA A 226 23.34 8.55 4.51
CA ALA A 226 24.06 7.68 5.43
C ALA A 226 23.05 7.19 6.48
N LEU A 227 22.95 5.87 6.62
CA LEU A 227 22.04 5.23 7.56
C LEU A 227 22.85 4.46 8.59
N ASP A 228 22.55 4.67 9.87
CA ASP A 228 23.06 3.81 10.93
C ASP A 228 22.42 2.40 10.87
N MET A 229 22.89 1.51 11.75
CA MET A 229 22.36 0.15 11.87
C MET A 229 20.83 0.14 12.02
N ARG A 230 20.16 -0.64 11.16
CA ARG A 230 18.70 -0.85 11.19
C ARG A 230 17.85 0.42 11.23
N ARG A 231 18.35 1.52 10.63
CA ARG A 231 17.64 2.80 10.57
C ARG A 231 16.79 2.94 9.32
N GLU A 232 15.85 3.85 9.43
CA GLU A 232 15.12 4.44 8.31
C GLU A 232 15.32 5.95 8.36
N ASP A 233 15.49 6.57 7.20
CA ASP A 233 15.52 8.02 7.04
C ASP A 233 14.87 8.41 5.70
N THR A 234 14.55 9.69 5.54
CA THR A 234 13.73 10.20 4.43
C THR A 234 14.48 11.23 3.60
N LEU A 235 14.46 11.03 2.28
CA LEU A 235 14.92 12.00 1.30
C LEU A 235 13.75 12.73 0.67
N ARG A 236 13.93 14.02 0.37
CA ARG A 236 12.95 14.86 -0.32
C ARG A 236 13.56 15.41 -1.60
N PHE A 237 12.90 15.22 -2.72
CA PHE A 237 13.24 15.83 -3.99
C PHE A 237 12.12 16.78 -4.39
N ILE A 238 12.46 17.90 -5.03
CA ILE A 238 11.49 18.88 -5.51
C ILE A 238 11.76 19.10 -6.99
N ALA A 239 10.71 18.93 -7.80
CA ALA A 239 10.69 19.30 -9.20
C ALA A 239 9.66 20.41 -9.41
N THR A 240 9.98 21.38 -10.26
CA THR A 240 8.98 22.35 -10.73
C THR A 240 8.35 21.82 -11.99
N ILE A 241 7.02 21.76 -12.02
CA ILE A 241 6.25 21.27 -13.17
C ILE A 241 5.30 22.37 -13.67
N PRO A 242 4.94 22.37 -14.97
CA PRO A 242 4.04 23.39 -15.49
C PRO A 242 2.57 23.03 -15.21
N ALA A 243 1.69 24.03 -15.20
CA ALA A 243 0.30 23.88 -14.73
C ALA A 243 -0.56 22.97 -15.61
N GLU A 244 -0.28 22.94 -16.91
CA GLU A 244 -0.94 22.08 -17.88
C GLU A 244 -0.63 20.59 -17.68
N MET A 245 0.42 20.27 -16.90
CA MET A 245 0.81 18.89 -16.60
C MET A 245 0.32 18.41 -15.22
N LEU A 246 -0.49 19.19 -14.52
CA LEU A 246 -1.21 18.71 -13.34
C LEU A 246 -2.24 17.65 -13.75
N TRP A 247 -2.42 16.67 -12.87
CA TRP A 247 -3.45 15.65 -13.00
C TRP A 247 -4.82 16.21 -12.61
N SER A 248 -5.85 15.86 -13.37
CA SER A 248 -7.27 16.01 -13.01
C SER A 248 -8.10 14.94 -13.73
N ALA A 249 -9.38 14.80 -13.39
CA ALA A 249 -10.27 13.89 -14.11
C ALA A 249 -10.46 14.25 -15.60
N GLU A 250 -10.23 15.53 -15.97
CA GLU A 250 -10.28 16.01 -17.36
C GLU A 250 -8.95 15.86 -18.09
N LYS A 251 -7.83 16.01 -17.36
CA LYS A 251 -6.46 15.90 -17.86
C LYS A 251 -5.69 14.91 -16.98
N PRO A 252 -5.83 13.58 -17.21
CA PRO A 252 -5.21 12.56 -16.37
C PRO A 252 -3.71 12.40 -16.66
N THR A 253 -2.95 13.48 -16.51
CA THR A 253 -1.50 13.50 -16.78
C THR A 253 -0.76 12.64 -15.74
N LEU A 254 -0.15 11.55 -16.19
CA LEU A 254 0.66 10.66 -15.36
C LEU A 254 2.12 10.69 -15.78
N TYR A 255 2.99 10.98 -14.82
CA TYR A 255 4.42 10.85 -14.95
C TYR A 255 4.85 9.41 -14.64
N THR A 256 6.05 9.05 -15.12
CA THR A 256 6.74 7.85 -14.65
C THR A 256 7.90 8.28 -13.76
N LEU A 257 7.81 7.97 -12.48
CA LEU A 257 8.89 8.16 -11.51
C LEU A 257 9.78 6.92 -11.49
N LEU A 258 11.01 7.05 -11.96
CA LEU A 258 12.05 6.03 -11.81
C LEU A 258 12.92 6.38 -10.60
N LEU A 259 13.15 5.40 -9.74
CA LEU A 259 14.06 5.51 -8.60
C LEU A 259 15.13 4.44 -8.71
N SER A 260 16.38 4.82 -8.46
CA SER A 260 17.51 3.89 -8.44
C SER A 260 18.30 4.04 -7.14
N THR A 261 18.52 2.92 -6.46
CA THR A 261 19.37 2.84 -5.27
C THR A 261 20.75 2.35 -5.68
N ARG A 262 21.79 3.13 -5.39
CA ARG A 262 23.19 2.75 -5.59
C ARG A 262 23.90 2.62 -4.25
N THR A 263 24.52 1.47 -3.99
CA THR A 263 25.36 1.21 -2.81
C THR A 263 26.72 0.74 -3.28
N GLU A 264 27.79 1.23 -2.63
CA GLU A 264 29.18 0.85 -2.97
C GLU A 264 29.49 0.96 -4.49
N GLY A 265 28.95 2.00 -5.12
CA GLY A 265 29.13 2.26 -6.55
C GLY A 265 28.27 1.40 -7.50
N ARG A 266 27.46 0.46 -7.02
CA ARG A 266 26.62 -0.44 -7.84
C ARG A 266 25.13 -0.17 -7.64
N ILE A 267 24.35 -0.23 -8.72
CA ILE A 267 22.89 -0.15 -8.62
C ILE A 267 22.38 -1.48 -8.04
N THR A 268 21.60 -1.40 -6.96
CA THR A 268 21.09 -2.58 -6.23
C THR A 268 19.58 -2.75 -6.33
N GLU A 269 18.87 -1.71 -6.76
CA GLU A 269 17.42 -1.68 -6.92
C GLU A 269 17.03 -0.56 -7.88
N ASN A 270 16.07 -0.86 -8.76
CA ASN A 270 15.35 0.13 -9.56
C ASN A 270 13.85 -0.06 -9.34
N ILE A 271 13.10 1.02 -9.23
CA ILE A 271 11.66 1.03 -9.01
C ILE A 271 11.05 2.00 -10.03
N ALA A 272 9.89 1.65 -10.58
CA ALA A 272 9.10 2.52 -11.43
C ALA A 272 7.70 2.67 -10.85
N LEU A 273 7.20 3.90 -10.77
CA LEU A 273 5.88 4.22 -10.26
C LEU A 273 5.18 5.19 -11.23
N LYS A 274 3.89 4.99 -11.46
CA LYS A 274 3.04 6.03 -12.05
C LYS A 274 2.65 7.02 -10.95
N VAL A 275 2.83 8.31 -11.22
CA VAL A 275 2.48 9.38 -10.28
C VAL A 275 1.80 10.52 -11.02
N GLY A 276 0.77 11.11 -10.39
CA GLY A 276 0.12 12.33 -10.87
C GLY A 276 0.19 13.41 -9.79
N PHE A 277 0.46 14.65 -10.20
CA PHE A 277 0.56 15.77 -9.28
C PHE A 277 -0.72 16.59 -9.36
N ARG A 278 -1.37 16.80 -8.21
CA ARG A 278 -2.57 17.63 -8.07
C ARG A 278 -2.67 18.18 -6.66
N THR A 279 -3.34 19.31 -6.49
CA THR A 279 -3.83 19.75 -5.17
C THR A 279 -5.29 19.36 -4.99
N VAL A 280 -5.65 19.04 -3.75
CA VAL A 280 -7.03 18.80 -3.33
C VAL A 280 -7.27 19.67 -2.11
N ASP A 281 -8.17 20.63 -2.23
CA ASP A 281 -8.48 21.59 -1.18
C ASP A 281 -9.99 21.54 -0.89
N ALA A 282 -10.39 21.61 0.37
CA ALA A 282 -11.78 21.68 0.78
C ALA A 282 -11.99 22.89 1.68
N LEU A 283 -12.99 23.71 1.36
CA LEU A 283 -13.39 24.84 2.20
C LEU A 283 -14.37 24.38 3.30
N PRO A 284 -14.46 25.11 4.43
CA PRO A 284 -15.40 24.76 5.51
C PRO A 284 -16.88 24.75 5.10
N ASP A 285 -17.22 25.41 3.99
CA ASP A 285 -18.57 25.42 3.42
C ASP A 285 -18.88 24.19 2.54
N GLY A 286 -17.96 23.22 2.48
CA GLY A 286 -18.14 21.96 1.76
C GLY A 286 -17.73 22.00 0.29
N ARG A 287 -17.25 23.14 -0.23
CA ARG A 287 -16.76 23.23 -1.60
C ARG A 287 -15.40 22.57 -1.76
N LEU A 288 -15.28 21.71 -2.77
CA LEU A 288 -14.06 21.01 -3.12
C LEU A 288 -13.37 21.70 -4.31
N PHE A 289 -12.05 21.78 -4.26
CA PHE A 289 -11.21 22.34 -5.30
C PHE A 289 -10.11 21.35 -5.70
N ILE A 290 -9.94 21.18 -7.01
CA ILE A 290 -8.82 20.42 -7.58
C ILE A 290 -7.98 21.40 -8.39
N ASN A 291 -6.69 21.51 -8.08
CA ASN A 291 -5.77 22.47 -8.72
C ASN A 291 -6.31 23.92 -8.67
N GLY A 292 -6.91 24.31 -7.54
CA GLY A 292 -7.51 25.63 -7.33
C GLY A 292 -8.83 25.90 -8.07
N LYS A 293 -9.39 24.91 -8.79
CA LYS A 293 -10.67 25.03 -9.49
C LYS A 293 -11.77 24.28 -8.75
N HIS A 294 -12.93 24.92 -8.59
CA HIS A 294 -14.09 24.29 -7.97
C HIS A 294 -14.54 23.06 -8.76
N VAL A 295 -14.80 21.96 -8.05
CA VAL A 295 -15.27 20.70 -8.64
C VAL A 295 -16.53 20.23 -7.92
N GLU A 296 -17.58 20.00 -8.71
CA GLU A 296 -18.78 19.30 -8.24
C GLU A 296 -18.61 17.79 -8.46
N LEU A 297 -18.70 17.02 -7.38
CA LEU A 297 -18.61 15.57 -7.42
C LEU A 297 -19.95 14.98 -7.87
N ARG A 298 -19.90 14.09 -8.86
CA ARG A 298 -21.03 13.30 -9.36
C ARG A 298 -20.69 11.82 -9.12
N PRO A 299 -20.95 11.31 -7.91
CA PRO A 299 -20.49 9.99 -7.50
C PRO A 299 -21.40 8.86 -7.99
N VAL A 300 -20.79 7.71 -8.27
CA VAL A 300 -21.46 6.41 -8.45
C VAL A 300 -20.69 5.34 -7.69
N ASP A 301 -21.40 4.33 -7.19
CA ASP A 301 -20.75 3.17 -6.55
C ASP A 301 -19.98 2.34 -7.56
N LEU A 302 -18.85 1.77 -7.12
CA LEU A 302 -18.08 0.84 -7.94
C LEU A 302 -18.97 -0.32 -8.42
N PRO A 303 -19.10 -0.54 -9.74
CA PRO A 303 -19.81 -1.70 -10.27
C PRO A 303 -19.08 -3.02 -9.92
N ALA A 304 -19.77 -4.15 -10.03
CA ALA A 304 -19.19 -5.47 -9.70
C ALA A 304 -17.94 -5.81 -10.54
N SER A 305 -17.86 -5.30 -11.77
CA SER A 305 -16.69 -5.34 -12.63
C SER A 305 -16.47 -3.95 -13.20
N LEU A 306 -15.21 -3.51 -13.21
CA LEU A 306 -14.81 -2.25 -13.82
C LEU A 306 -13.68 -2.53 -14.80
N ASP A 307 -13.92 -2.15 -16.05
CA ASP A 307 -12.97 -2.12 -17.15
C ASP A 307 -13.00 -0.72 -17.81
N GLU A 308 -12.17 -0.51 -18.82
CA GLU A 308 -12.06 0.79 -19.49
C GLU A 308 -13.39 1.22 -20.15
N GLU A 309 -14.10 0.29 -20.78
CA GLU A 309 -15.37 0.58 -21.48
C GLU A 309 -16.50 0.96 -20.51
N SER A 310 -16.64 0.22 -19.41
CA SER A 310 -17.62 0.52 -18.36
C SER A 310 -17.31 1.83 -17.66
N LEU A 311 -16.03 2.13 -17.35
CA LEU A 311 -15.64 3.42 -16.80
C LEU A 311 -15.95 4.57 -17.77
N TRP A 312 -15.66 4.40 -19.06
CA TRP A 312 -16.00 5.38 -20.08
C TRP A 312 -17.51 5.61 -20.16
N THR A 313 -18.30 4.54 -20.09
CA THR A 313 -19.76 4.61 -20.08
C THR A 313 -20.28 5.43 -18.89
N LEU A 314 -19.74 5.20 -17.68
CA LEU A 314 -20.09 6.00 -16.50
C LEU A 314 -19.74 7.49 -16.70
N LYS A 315 -18.57 7.78 -17.30
CA LYS A 315 -18.17 9.16 -17.63
C LYS A 315 -19.12 9.82 -18.64
N MET A 316 -19.57 9.09 -19.66
CA MET A 316 -20.55 9.56 -20.65
C MET A 316 -21.93 9.82 -20.03
N GLN A 317 -22.30 9.08 -18.98
CA GLN A 317 -23.49 9.34 -18.18
C GLN A 317 -23.35 10.55 -17.25
N GLY A 318 -22.17 11.16 -17.20
CA GLY A 318 -21.89 12.37 -16.42
C GLY A 318 -21.32 12.12 -15.03
N TYR A 319 -21.04 10.86 -14.66
CA TYR A 319 -20.33 10.56 -13.41
C TYR A 319 -18.86 10.92 -13.54
N ASN A 320 -18.29 11.53 -12.51
CA ASN A 320 -16.86 11.88 -12.48
C ASN A 320 -16.15 11.31 -11.25
N THR A 321 -16.87 10.62 -10.36
CA THR A 321 -16.36 10.12 -9.10
C THR A 321 -16.84 8.68 -8.85
N LEU A 322 -15.94 7.80 -8.46
CA LEU A 322 -16.23 6.45 -7.99
C LEU A 322 -16.13 6.37 -6.46
N ARG A 323 -17.17 5.86 -5.82
CA ARG A 323 -17.13 5.47 -4.40
C ARG A 323 -16.76 4.00 -4.31
N LEU A 324 -15.60 3.73 -3.71
CA LEU A 324 -15.12 2.37 -3.50
C LEU A 324 -15.81 1.73 -2.29
N PRO A 325 -16.07 0.41 -2.31
CA PRO A 325 -16.62 -0.29 -1.16
C PRO A 325 -15.63 -0.28 0.01
N ALA A 326 -16.11 -0.52 1.23
CA ALA A 326 -15.25 -0.71 2.40
C ALA A 326 -14.27 -1.90 2.21
N GLY A 327 -14.73 -2.99 1.59
CA GLY A 327 -13.95 -4.23 1.46
C GLY A 327 -12.68 -4.15 0.59
N PRO A 328 -12.11 -5.33 0.25
CA PRO A 328 -11.00 -5.44 -0.68
C PRO A 328 -11.33 -4.79 -2.02
N VAL A 329 -10.36 -4.09 -2.61
CA VAL A 329 -10.47 -3.47 -3.94
C VAL A 329 -9.25 -3.86 -4.75
N SER A 330 -9.44 -4.26 -6.00
CA SER A 330 -8.32 -4.58 -6.90
C SER A 330 -7.45 -3.34 -7.12
N PRO A 331 -6.11 -3.45 -7.06
CA PRO A 331 -5.18 -2.39 -7.43
C PRO A 331 -5.46 -1.78 -8.82
N ASP A 332 -5.96 -2.60 -9.74
CA ASP A 332 -6.24 -2.21 -11.13
C ASP A 332 -7.32 -1.13 -11.23
N VAL A 333 -8.28 -1.11 -10.28
CA VAL A 333 -9.32 -0.07 -10.23
C VAL A 333 -8.70 1.30 -10.04
N PHE A 334 -7.72 1.43 -9.15
CA PHE A 334 -7.03 2.71 -8.93
C PHE A 334 -6.21 3.12 -10.15
N ALA A 335 -5.44 2.18 -10.72
CA ALA A 335 -4.64 2.45 -11.92
C ALA A 335 -5.51 2.89 -13.11
N LEU A 336 -6.67 2.24 -13.30
CA LEU A 336 -7.63 2.61 -14.34
C LEU A 336 -8.21 4.02 -14.10
N CYS A 337 -8.58 4.35 -12.86
CA CYS A 337 -9.09 5.69 -12.53
C CYS A 337 -8.02 6.79 -12.71
N ASP A 338 -6.77 6.47 -12.37
CA ASP A 338 -5.63 7.38 -12.57
C ASP A 338 -5.42 7.68 -14.06
N GLN A 339 -5.48 6.66 -14.92
CA GLN A 339 -5.24 6.76 -16.36
C GLN A 339 -6.41 7.38 -17.12
N ALA A 340 -7.63 6.94 -16.84
CA ALA A 340 -8.83 7.42 -17.53
C ALA A 340 -9.33 8.77 -17.00
N GLY A 341 -8.85 9.21 -15.84
CA GLY A 341 -9.28 10.44 -15.18
C GLY A 341 -10.66 10.28 -14.55
N CYS A 342 -10.73 9.59 -13.41
CA CYS A 342 -11.94 9.54 -12.58
C CYS A 342 -11.53 9.81 -11.14
N TYR A 343 -12.29 10.64 -10.42
CA TYR A 343 -12.05 10.84 -9.01
C TYR A 343 -12.47 9.62 -8.21
N VAL A 344 -11.81 9.38 -7.09
CA VAL A 344 -12.05 8.22 -6.23
C VAL A 344 -12.20 8.66 -4.78
N VAL A 345 -13.25 8.15 -4.14
CA VAL A 345 -13.43 8.20 -2.69
C VAL A 345 -13.16 6.80 -2.14
N ARG A 346 -12.04 6.64 -1.43
CA ARG A 346 -11.67 5.36 -0.82
C ARG A 346 -12.33 5.23 0.54
N GLN A 347 -13.25 4.28 0.69
CA GLN A 347 -13.80 3.92 1.98
C GLN A 347 -12.81 3.05 2.77
N THR A 348 -12.58 3.38 4.03
CA THR A 348 -11.80 2.56 4.97
C THR A 348 -12.49 1.21 5.17
N PRO A 349 -11.76 0.09 5.30
CA PRO A 349 -12.33 -1.25 5.42
C PRO A 349 -12.95 -1.53 6.79
N ILE A 350 -14.00 -0.79 7.10
CA ILE A 350 -14.80 -0.90 8.33
C ILE A 350 -16.27 -0.91 7.92
N ASN A 351 -17.04 -1.83 8.48
CA ASN A 351 -18.47 -1.87 8.37
C ASN A 351 -19.02 -2.62 9.58
N SER A 352 -19.47 -1.87 10.59
CA SER A 352 -20.05 -2.42 11.82
C SER A 352 -21.58 -2.49 11.79
N SER A 353 -22.20 -2.34 10.60
CA SER A 353 -23.66 -2.22 10.48
C SER A 353 -24.43 -3.43 11.02
N ALA A 354 -23.85 -4.64 11.00
CA ALA A 354 -24.49 -5.83 11.57
C ALA A 354 -24.69 -5.76 13.09
N SER A 355 -23.92 -4.92 13.79
CA SER A 355 -24.06 -4.66 15.24
C SER A 355 -25.15 -3.64 15.57
N GLY A 356 -25.87 -3.10 14.57
CA GLY A 356 -26.90 -2.08 14.76
C GLY A 356 -26.33 -0.70 15.12
N THR A 357 -27.15 0.22 15.64
CA THR A 357 -26.76 1.63 15.90
C THR A 357 -26.64 1.96 17.40
N SER A 358 -26.72 0.96 18.29
CA SER A 358 -26.67 1.19 19.73
C SER A 358 -25.31 1.74 20.16
N ILE A 359 -25.28 2.92 20.79
CA ILE A 359 -24.07 3.51 21.36
C ILE A 359 -23.81 3.06 22.81
N ARG A 360 -24.62 2.14 23.35
CA ARG A 360 -24.42 1.62 24.71
C ARG A 360 -23.22 0.68 24.75
N ARG A 361 -22.72 0.41 25.96
CA ARG A 361 -21.75 -0.69 26.21
C ARG A 361 -22.31 -1.98 25.57
N ASP A 362 -21.42 -2.73 24.91
CA ASP A 362 -21.75 -3.95 24.16
C ASP A 362 -22.68 -3.74 22.95
N GLY A 363 -22.85 -2.48 22.51
CA GLY A 363 -23.58 -2.10 21.29
C GLY A 363 -22.71 -2.16 20.03
N ASN A 364 -22.79 -1.12 19.21
CA ASN A 364 -21.96 -1.00 18.00
C ASN A 364 -20.48 -0.78 18.39
N PRO A 365 -19.54 -1.54 17.79
CA PRO A 365 -18.11 -1.44 18.12
C PRO A 365 -17.49 -0.07 17.81
N SER A 366 -18.12 0.75 16.96
CA SER A 366 -17.69 2.13 16.67
C SER A 366 -17.66 3.03 17.92
N ASN A 367 -18.47 2.74 18.95
CA ASN A 367 -18.46 3.51 20.21
C ASN A 367 -17.68 2.81 21.35
N ASP A 368 -16.98 1.71 21.05
CA ASP A 368 -16.22 0.96 22.04
C ASP A 368 -14.71 1.22 21.89
N PRO A 369 -14.06 1.84 22.89
CA PRO A 369 -12.64 2.19 22.85
C PRO A 369 -11.70 1.02 22.56
N GLN A 370 -12.10 -0.23 22.86
CA GLN A 370 -11.24 -1.39 22.59
C GLN A 370 -10.93 -1.56 21.10
N TRP A 371 -11.82 -1.07 20.21
CA TRP A 371 -11.65 -1.13 18.75
C TRP A 371 -10.90 0.08 18.17
N GLY A 372 -10.61 1.11 18.97
CA GLY A 372 -9.89 2.31 18.53
C GLY A 372 -8.60 1.99 17.75
N PRO A 373 -7.71 1.12 18.27
CA PRO A 373 -6.50 0.69 17.54
C PRO A 373 -6.78 0.03 16.19
N ALA A 374 -7.84 -0.78 16.08
CA ALA A 374 -8.23 -1.43 14.82
C ALA A 374 -8.71 -0.41 13.78
N TYR A 375 -9.47 0.61 14.21
CA TYR A 375 -9.94 1.68 13.34
C TYR A 375 -8.78 2.51 12.79
N ILE A 376 -7.83 2.88 13.66
CA ILE A 376 -6.62 3.63 13.27
C ILE A 376 -5.80 2.81 12.28
N ALA A 377 -5.51 1.54 12.57
CA ALA A 377 -4.71 0.69 11.70
C ALA A 377 -5.34 0.54 10.31
N ARG A 378 -6.66 0.31 10.24
CA ARG A 378 -7.39 0.20 8.96
C ARG A 378 -7.37 1.51 8.17
N ALA A 379 -7.45 2.66 8.85
CA ALA A 379 -7.36 3.98 8.22
C ALA A 379 -5.95 4.24 7.67
N GLU A 380 -4.90 3.95 8.45
CA GLU A 380 -3.52 4.06 8.02
C GLU A 380 -3.22 3.14 6.83
N GLU A 381 -3.61 1.87 6.90
CA GLU A 381 -3.43 0.90 5.82
C GLU A 381 -4.15 1.34 4.54
N SER A 382 -5.37 1.85 4.66
CA SER A 382 -6.15 2.41 3.55
C SER A 382 -5.43 3.60 2.90
N TYR A 383 -4.88 4.51 3.73
CA TYR A 383 -4.09 5.64 3.24
C TYR A 383 -2.84 5.17 2.48
N HIS A 384 -2.03 4.28 3.06
CA HIS A 384 -0.79 3.82 2.44
C HIS A 384 -1.01 3.01 1.15
N THR A 385 -2.14 2.31 1.04
CA THR A 385 -2.56 1.62 -0.19
C THR A 385 -2.84 2.61 -1.32
N ALA A 386 -3.45 3.75 -1.00
CA ALA A 386 -4.03 4.65 -1.99
C ALA A 386 -3.24 5.93 -2.27
N LYS A 387 -2.32 6.35 -1.39
CA LYS A 387 -1.69 7.69 -1.40
C LYS A 387 -0.92 8.06 -2.68
N LEU A 388 -0.46 7.08 -3.46
CA LEU A 388 0.22 7.33 -4.74
C LEU A 388 -0.73 7.46 -5.93
N HIS A 389 -2.00 7.10 -5.76
CA HIS A 389 -3.01 7.18 -6.80
C HIS A 389 -3.60 8.59 -6.85
N PRO A 390 -3.29 9.41 -7.87
CA PRO A 390 -3.81 10.77 -7.97
C PRO A 390 -5.34 10.82 -8.06
N SER A 391 -5.99 9.77 -8.55
CA SER A 391 -7.46 9.64 -8.58
C SER A 391 -8.09 9.71 -7.20
N VAL A 392 -7.41 9.25 -6.15
CA VAL A 392 -7.94 9.25 -4.79
C VAL A 392 -7.87 10.66 -4.23
N ILE A 393 -9.03 11.28 -4.07
CA ILE A 393 -9.17 12.68 -3.61
C ILE A 393 -9.75 12.78 -2.20
N ALA A 394 -10.35 11.71 -1.69
CA ALA A 394 -10.90 11.68 -0.34
C ALA A 394 -10.87 10.26 0.23
N PHE A 395 -10.74 10.19 1.55
CA PHE A 395 -10.96 8.98 2.33
C PHE A 395 -12.25 9.12 3.11
N SER A 396 -13.07 8.09 3.10
CA SER A 396 -14.33 8.04 3.84
C SER A 396 -14.21 7.08 5.01
N MET A 397 -14.53 7.57 6.20
CA MET A 397 -14.77 6.72 7.36
C MET A 397 -16.26 6.38 7.39
N PRO A 398 -16.64 5.09 7.45
CA PRO A 398 -18.04 4.71 7.60
C PRO A 398 -18.55 5.20 8.96
N LEU A 399 -19.80 5.67 8.95
CA LEU A 399 -20.54 6.09 10.13
C LEU A 399 -20.98 4.89 10.98
#